data_AF-A0A968FU61-F1
#
_entry.id   AF-A0A968FU61-F1
#
_cell.length_a   1.000
_cell.length_b   1.000
_cell.length_c   1.000
_cell.angle_alpha   90.00
_cell.angle_beta   90.00
_cell.angle_gamma   90.00
#
_symmetry.space_group_name_H-M   'P 1'
#
loop_
_entity.id
_entity.type
_entity.pdbx_description
1 polymer ?
#
loop_
_entity_poly.entity_id
_entity_poly.type
_entity_poly.pdbx_seq_one_letter_code
_entity_poly.pdbx_strand_id
1 'polypeptide(L)' 'EIEEVAAETPEKIIKEVVDPLIGVKPFLARDIAFALNLEGEAFKRMIPFIIHLYECFLQED' A
#
# COMPACT_ATOMS: atom_id res chain seq x y z
N GLU A 1 4.43 10.91 14.21
CA GLU A 1 5.11 10.54 12.93
C GLU A 1 4.93 9.04 12.67
N ILE A 2 5.39 8.45 11.56
CA ILE A 2 5.19 6.99 11.35
C ILE A 2 5.99 6.16 12.37
N GLU A 3 7.08 6.72 12.88
CA GLU A 3 7.97 6.19 13.91
C GLU A 3 7.27 6.01 15.26
N GLU A 4 6.44 6.98 15.64
CA GLU A 4 5.63 6.93 16.86
C GLU A 4 4.55 5.84 16.77
N VAL A 5 3.87 5.73 15.63
CA VAL A 5 2.90 4.65 15.39
C VAL A 5 3.60 3.30 15.45
N ALA A 6 4.80 3.19 14.89
CA ALA A 6 5.60 1.97 14.93
C ALA A 6 6.03 1.57 16.35
N ALA A 7 6.28 2.55 17.22
CA ALA A 7 6.69 2.31 18.60
C ALA A 7 5.51 1.97 19.52
N GLU A 8 4.39 2.70 19.37
CA GLU A 8 3.26 2.60 20.31
C GLU A 8 2.17 1.62 19.86
N THR A 9 1.90 1.53 18.55
CA THR A 9 0.82 0.70 17.98
C THR A 9 1.28 -0.01 16.70
N PRO A 10 2.31 -0.89 16.78
CA PRO A 10 2.90 -1.53 15.61
C PRO A 10 1.91 -2.35 14.79
N GLU A 11 0.84 -2.85 15.41
CA GLU A 11 -0.24 -3.60 14.77
C GLU A 11 -1.05 -2.78 13.75
N LYS A 12 -0.97 -1.45 13.82
CA LYS A 12 -1.61 -0.55 12.83
C LYS A 12 -0.77 -0.35 11.56
N ILE A 13 0.47 -0.83 11.55
CA ILE A 13 1.32 -0.74 10.36
C ILE A 13 1.09 -1.96 9.49
N ILE A 14 0.42 -1.71 8.37
CA ILE A 14 0.18 -2.70 7.34
C ILE A 14 1.42 -2.78 6.44
N LYS A 15 1.90 -3.99 6.19
CA LYS A 15 3.06 -4.24 5.34
C LYS A 15 2.73 -5.35 4.36
N GLU A 16 3.07 -5.12 3.10
CA GLU A 16 2.98 -6.11 2.03
C GLU A 16 4.35 -6.28 1.38
N VAL A 17 4.66 -7.51 0.97
CA VAL A 17 5.93 -7.83 0.30
C VAL A 17 5.71 -7.80 -1.21
N VAL A 18 6.48 -6.97 -1.91
CA VAL A 18 6.45 -6.90 -3.36
C VAL A 18 7.58 -7.75 -3.94
N ASP A 19 7.24 -8.71 -4.79
CA ASP A 19 8.24 -9.41 -5.59
C ASP A 19 8.69 -8.49 -6.75
N PRO A 20 9.99 -8.15 -6.83
CA PRO A 20 10.51 -7.18 -7.78
C PRO A 20 10.37 -7.63 -9.25
N LEU A 21 10.26 -8.93 -9.52
CA LEU A 21 10.10 -9.44 -10.88
C LEU A 21 8.71 -9.17 -11.44
N ILE A 22 7.71 -9.11 -10.56
CA ILE A 22 6.30 -8.96 -10.95
C ILE A 22 5.74 -7.58 -10.60
N GLY A 23 6.32 -6.90 -9.61
CA GLY A 23 5.87 -5.62 -9.09
C GLY A 23 4.53 -5.70 -8.35
N VAL A 24 3.96 -4.53 -8.05
CA VAL A 24 2.66 -4.45 -7.36
C VAL A 24 1.53 -4.91 -8.27
N LYS A 25 0.77 -5.91 -7.81
CA LYS A 25 -0.43 -6.40 -8.49
C LYS A 25 -1.71 -5.84 -7.86
N PRO A 26 -2.83 -5.81 -8.62
CA PRO A 26 -4.09 -5.29 -8.09
C PRO A 26 -4.61 -5.99 -6.84
N PHE A 27 -4.27 -7.26 -6.60
CA PHE A 27 -4.68 -7.95 -5.37
C PHE A 27 -3.95 -7.38 -4.15
N LEU A 28 -2.64 -7.19 -4.24
CA LEU A 28 -1.83 -6.63 -3.15
C LEU A 28 -2.25 -5.18 -2.82
N ALA A 29 -2.56 -4.38 -3.83
CA ALA A 29 -3.11 -3.03 -3.62
C ALA A 29 -4.53 -3.05 -3.00
N ARG A 30 -5.35 -4.07 -3.30
CA ARG A 30 -6.65 -4.27 -2.62
C ARG A 30 -6.48 -4.69 -1.17
N ASP A 31 -5.52 -5.57 -0.88
CA ASP A 31 -5.26 -6.04 0.49
C ASP A 31 -4.87 -4.87 1.40
N ILE A 32 -4.03 -3.95 0.91
CA ILE A 32 -3.71 -2.69 1.61
C ILE A 32 -4.95 -1.82 1.79
N ALA A 33 -5.76 -1.63 0.75
CA ALA A 33 -6.97 -0.81 0.83
C ALA A 33 -8.00 -1.38 1.83
N PHE A 34 -8.13 -2.71 1.90
CA PHE A 34 -8.98 -3.39 2.88
C PHE A 34 -8.43 -3.25 4.30
N ALA A 35 -7.12 -3.44 4.49
CA ALA A 35 -6.51 -3.32 5.81
C ALA A 35 -6.60 -1.88 6.38
N LEU A 36 -6.63 -0.88 5.49
CA LEU A 36 -6.92 0.51 5.83
C LEU A 36 -8.42 0.81 6.04
N ASN A 37 -9.29 -0.20 5.96
CA ASN A 37 -10.75 -0.09 6.05
C ASN A 37 -11.34 0.94 5.08
N LEU A 38 -10.82 1.01 3.85
CA LEU A 38 -11.37 1.89 2.82
C LEU A 38 -12.57 1.24 2.14
N GLU A 39 -13.55 2.06 1.79
CA GLU A 39 -14.77 1.61 1.13
C GLU A 39 -15.14 2.52 -0.04
N GLY A 40 -16.08 2.04 -0.89
CA GLY A 40 -16.66 2.82 -1.98
C GLY A 40 -15.63 3.39 -2.95
N GLU A 41 -15.73 4.69 -3.22
CA GLU A 41 -14.84 5.38 -4.16
C GLU A 41 -13.41 5.52 -3.64
N ALA A 42 -13.21 5.65 -2.33
CA ALA A 42 -11.87 5.71 -1.73
C ALA A 42 -11.12 4.40 -1.95
N PHE A 43 -11.79 3.26 -1.73
CA PHE A 43 -11.25 1.94 -2.02
C PHE A 43 -10.85 1.79 -3.50
N LYS A 44 -11.75 2.16 -4.42
CA LYS A 44 -11.50 2.05 -5.87
C LYS A 44 -10.32 2.91 -6.32
N ARG A 45 -10.16 4.12 -5.75
CA ARG A 45 -9.07 5.04 -6.10
C ARG A 45 -7.73 4.63 -5.48
N MET A 46 -7.75 3.97 -4.32
CA MET A 46 -6.53 3.52 -3.65
C MET A 46 -5.77 2.47 -4.47
N ILE A 47 -6.48 1.57 -5.16
CA ILE A 47 -5.86 0.50 -5.96
C ILE A 47 -4.89 1.04 -7.03
N PRO A 48 -5.33 1.88 -8.00
CA PRO A 48 -4.41 2.44 -8.99
C PRO A 48 -3.40 3.40 -8.36
N PHE A 49 -3.76 4.09 -7.27
CA PHE A 49 -2.84 4.99 -6.58
C PHE A 49 -1.60 4.27 -6.05
N ILE A 50 -1.77 3.12 -5.36
CA ILE A 50 -0.64 2.32 -4.86
C ILE A 50 0.23 1.79 -6.02
N ILE A 51 -0.40 1.34 -7.10
CA ILE A 51 0.32 0.84 -8.29
C ILE A 51 1.19 1.94 -8.90
N HIS A 52 0.61 3.12 -9.16
CA HIS A 52 1.36 4.24 -9.74
C HIS A 52 2.45 4.77 -8.81
N LEU A 53 2.26 4.73 -7.48
CA LEU A 53 3.31 5.08 -6.53
C LEU A 53 4.51 4.15 -6.62
N TYR A 54 4.27 2.83 -6.75
CA TYR A 54 5.34 1.87 -6.94
C TYR A 54 6.03 2.02 -8.30
N GLU A 55 5.27 2.30 -9.36
CA GLU A 55 5.84 2.61 -10.69
C GLU A 55 6.71 3.87 -10.66
N CYS A 56 6.26 4.93 -9.98
CA CYS A 56 7.04 6.16 -9.78
C CYS A 56 8.34 5.88 -9.02
N PHE A 57 8.27 5.09 -7.94
CA PHE A 57 9.44 4.65 -7.19
C PHE A 57 10.47 3.95 -8.08
N LEU A 58 10.03 3.03 -8.95
CA LEU A 58 10.93 2.34 -9.90
C LEU A 58 11.49 3.23 -11.02
N GLN A 59 10.87 4.38 -11.31
CA GLN A 59 11.32 5.29 -12.35
C GLN A 59 12.37 6.29 -11.86
N GLU A 60 12.31 6.62 -10.57
CA GLU A 60 13.17 7.62 -9.93
C GLU A 60 14.40 7.00 -9.21
N ASP A 61 14.45 5.67 -9.09
CA ASP A 61 15.61 4.86 -8.67
C ASP A 61 16.44 4.35 -9.87
#